data_AF-A0A369RRN2-F1
#
_entry.id   AF-A0A369RRN2-F1
#
_cell.length_a   1.000
_cell.length_b   1.000
_cell.length_c   1.000
_cell.angle_alpha   90.00
_cell.angle_beta   90.00
_cell.angle_gamma   90.00
#
_symmetry.space_group_name_H-M   'P 1'
#
loop_
_entity.id
_entity.type
_entity.pdbx_description
1 polymer ?
#
loop_
_entity_poly.entity_id
_entity_poly.type
_entity_poly.pdbx_seq_one_letter_code
_entity_poly.pdbx_strand_id
1 'polypeptide(L)'
;MASIRRAGYMKNFQPAKMQERAHKQDELRNDLAVRMQRERMLQANLESEERVETKRFIRQVQKEEEERHMAQALYEAEEQKRIRFELAEQEERLAKELERRKAERMRLEKLRQQIRENSPELRELESRLKAAYMNRERAAQIAEKKARSLDKQKDQDEIAKMIQEEILRAEEVEKQLEENKAKQKVQYKAQIQQQLDEREELRKQAYEEFLKEKLMIDEIVRKIYEEDEREKQLRFEKQRATQRYIEDFKTQREEWKQQETQRMEEENQKILRYAKQQTEREEERMEKRRQEDQAKAELQDKLATEMKRKQEAVEELERIREDLYLEEQEEKERQKEMVEIEKRIRQRLALQKTYEIQLQDKEMRKIKEKEEEEAFRYQMLAKFAADDKLEQIGAQKRRMKQQEHKRAVEKLIDERRAKRELERQAELKSKEEEKEMEKFRQQIIEDERQKLLREHASKLLGYLPKGVLRSENDLDFFDNDFRTEYARQNVDPFASEDFS
;
A
#
# COMPACT_ATOMS: atom_id res chain seq x y z
N MET A 1 119.27 -108.12 2.01
CA MET A 1 120.26 -107.02 1.89
C MET A 1 120.24 -106.15 3.15
N ALA A 2 120.19 -106.74 4.33
CA ALA A 2 121.24 -107.53 4.97
C ALA A 2 122.51 -106.70 5.24
N SER A 3 122.91 -106.77 6.51
CA SER A 3 124.28 -106.64 6.97
C SER A 3 124.77 -105.19 7.15
N ILE A 4 125.56 -104.80 8.14
CA ILE A 4 126.26 -105.43 9.27
C ILE A 4 126.83 -104.20 10.04
N ARG A 5 126.43 -103.98 11.30
CA ARG A 5 127.19 -104.17 12.57
C ARG A 5 128.44 -103.30 12.82
N ARG A 6 128.44 -102.67 14.01
CA ARG A 6 129.50 -102.47 15.06
C ARG A 6 129.43 -101.02 15.59
N ALA A 7 129.04 -100.72 16.84
CA ALA A 7 129.64 -101.02 18.16
C ALA A 7 131.03 -100.35 18.36
N GLY A 8 131.31 -99.47 19.34
CA GLY A 8 130.53 -98.93 20.46
C GLY A 8 131.29 -97.83 21.26
N TYR A 9 130.66 -97.39 22.37
CA TYR A 9 131.17 -96.66 23.56
C TYR A 9 131.28 -95.10 23.61
N MET A 10 130.17 -94.48 24.03
CA MET A 10 129.96 -93.56 25.19
C MET A 10 131.17 -92.86 25.87
N LYS A 11 131.07 -91.53 26.07
CA LYS A 11 130.61 -90.91 27.34
C LYS A 11 130.56 -89.37 27.29
N ASN A 12 129.43 -88.85 27.78
CA ASN A 12 129.02 -87.45 27.86
C ASN A 12 129.82 -86.62 28.89
N PHE A 13 130.08 -85.34 28.59
CA PHE A 13 129.78 -84.22 29.52
C PHE A 13 129.80 -82.85 28.77
N GLN A 14 128.78 -82.64 27.93
CA GLN A 14 128.18 -81.32 27.69
C GLN A 14 127.05 -81.21 28.73
N PRO A 15 126.96 -80.16 29.60
CA PRO A 15 126.07 -79.04 29.25
C PRO A 15 126.36 -77.65 29.88
N ALA A 16 127.31 -77.47 30.81
CA ALA A 16 127.37 -76.24 31.62
C ALA A 16 127.74 -74.97 30.82
N LYS A 17 128.74 -75.03 29.94
CA LYS A 17 129.18 -73.87 29.14
C LYS A 17 128.21 -73.50 28.00
N MET A 18 127.38 -74.44 27.56
CA MET A 18 126.32 -74.18 26.57
C MET A 18 125.08 -73.59 27.24
N GLN A 19 124.72 -74.06 28.45
CA GLN A 19 123.64 -73.49 29.25
C GLN A 19 123.94 -72.05 29.71
N GLU A 20 125.17 -71.74 30.17
CA GLU A 20 125.54 -70.35 30.49
C GLU A 20 125.50 -69.42 29.26
N ARG A 21 125.89 -69.91 28.08
CA ARG A 21 125.78 -69.13 26.83
C ARG A 21 124.32 -68.95 26.40
N ALA A 22 123.47 -69.97 26.58
CA ALA A 22 122.04 -69.89 26.31
C ALA A 22 121.33 -68.94 27.29
N HIS A 23 121.62 -69.02 28.60
CA HIS A 23 121.10 -68.08 29.60
C HIS A 23 121.54 -66.65 29.33
N LYS A 24 122.81 -66.41 28.99
CA LYS A 24 123.27 -65.07 28.58
C LYS A 24 122.61 -64.58 27.30
N GLN A 25 122.35 -65.46 26.33
CA GLN A 25 121.59 -65.11 25.13
C GLN A 25 120.11 -64.82 25.43
N ASP A 26 119.50 -65.55 26.35
CA ASP A 26 118.11 -65.35 26.76
C ASP A 26 117.92 -64.11 27.64
N GLU A 27 118.88 -63.80 28.52
CA GLU A 27 118.95 -62.52 29.24
C GLU A 27 119.08 -61.35 28.27
N LEU A 28 119.98 -61.44 27.29
CA LEU A 28 120.12 -60.42 26.25
C LEU A 28 118.85 -60.28 25.39
N ARG A 29 118.15 -61.38 25.09
CA ARG A 29 116.87 -61.37 24.36
C ARG A 29 115.75 -60.77 25.19
N ASN A 30 115.67 -61.08 26.49
CA ASN A 30 114.69 -60.52 27.40
C ASN A 30 114.93 -59.03 27.62
N ASP A 31 116.19 -58.60 27.77
CA ASP A 31 116.55 -57.18 27.84
C ASP A 31 116.19 -56.44 26.55
N LEU A 32 116.44 -57.06 25.39
CA LEU A 32 115.97 -56.54 24.10
C LEU A 32 114.45 -56.47 24.02
N ALA A 33 113.72 -57.48 24.50
CA ALA A 33 112.26 -57.51 24.50
C ALA A 33 111.67 -56.43 25.43
N VAL A 34 112.24 -56.24 26.61
CA VAL A 34 111.85 -55.18 27.55
C VAL A 34 112.15 -53.79 26.98
N ARG A 35 113.30 -53.61 26.31
CA ARG A 35 113.61 -52.35 25.61
C ARG A 35 112.63 -52.08 24.47
N MET A 36 112.37 -53.08 23.63
CA MET A 36 111.39 -52.96 22.53
C MET A 36 109.98 -52.70 23.05
N GLN A 37 109.58 -53.30 24.17
CA GLN A 37 108.27 -53.05 24.78
C GLN A 37 108.19 -51.64 25.38
N ARG A 38 109.26 -51.15 26.02
CA ARG A 38 109.35 -49.76 26.50
C ARG A 38 109.33 -48.77 25.34
N GLU A 39 110.07 -49.03 24.27
CA GLU A 39 110.05 -48.21 23.05
C GLU A 39 108.66 -48.19 22.41
N ARG A 40 107.97 -49.34 22.32
CA ARG A 40 106.57 -49.39 21.85
C ARG A 40 105.61 -48.62 22.74
N MET A 41 105.74 -48.69 24.06
CA MET A 41 104.90 -47.92 24.99
C MET A 41 105.18 -46.42 24.89
N LEU A 42 106.45 -46.03 24.75
CA LEU A 42 106.83 -44.64 24.53
C LEU A 42 106.31 -44.13 23.19
N GLN A 43 106.40 -44.92 22.11
CA GLN A 43 105.81 -44.59 20.81
C GLN A 43 104.29 -44.45 20.90
N ALA A 44 103.58 -45.37 21.55
CA ALA A 44 102.13 -45.28 21.73
C ALA A 44 101.72 -44.08 22.59
N ASN A 45 102.52 -43.73 23.61
CA ASN A 45 102.28 -42.53 24.42
C ASN A 45 102.51 -41.26 23.61
N LEU A 46 103.60 -41.16 22.84
CA LEU A 46 103.88 -40.03 21.94
C LEU A 46 102.78 -39.87 20.89
N GLU A 47 102.34 -40.95 20.24
CA GLU A 47 101.20 -40.93 19.31
C GLU A 47 99.89 -40.51 20.00
N SER A 48 99.70 -40.88 21.27
CA SER A 48 98.53 -40.48 22.05
C SER A 48 98.59 -39.01 22.48
N GLU A 49 99.77 -38.48 22.79
CA GLU A 49 100.01 -37.08 23.11
C GLU A 49 99.73 -36.21 21.88
N GLU A 50 100.24 -36.58 20.70
CA GLU A 50 99.91 -35.91 19.44
C GLU A 50 98.41 -35.93 19.13
N ARG A 51 97.71 -37.05 19.42
CA ARG A 51 96.24 -37.15 19.28
C ARG A 51 95.49 -36.29 20.30
N VAL A 52 96.01 -36.13 21.51
CA VAL A 52 95.39 -35.28 22.54
C VAL A 52 95.63 -33.81 22.22
N GLU A 53 96.81 -33.44 21.74
CA GLU A 53 97.15 -32.09 21.29
C GLU A 53 96.30 -31.68 20.08
N THR A 54 96.19 -32.54 19.07
CA THR A 54 95.31 -32.30 17.92
C THR A 54 93.84 -32.17 18.34
N LYS A 55 93.34 -33.00 19.27
CA LYS A 55 91.97 -32.84 19.81
C LYS A 55 91.78 -31.56 20.61
N ARG A 56 92.78 -31.12 21.38
CA ARG A 56 92.74 -29.83 22.10
C ARG A 56 92.72 -28.66 21.12
N PHE A 57 93.56 -28.71 20.09
CA PHE A 57 93.59 -27.73 19.02
C PHE A 57 92.25 -27.66 18.28
N ILE A 58 91.68 -28.80 17.87
CA ILE A 58 90.36 -28.86 17.21
C ILE A 58 89.27 -28.29 18.12
N ARG A 59 89.25 -28.64 19.42
CA ARG A 59 88.27 -28.08 20.36
C ARG A 59 88.43 -26.58 20.55
N GLN A 60 89.65 -26.07 20.53
CA GLN A 60 89.91 -24.64 20.62
C GLN A 60 89.43 -23.92 19.36
N VAL A 61 89.74 -24.45 18.18
CA VAL A 61 89.26 -23.93 16.89
C VAL A 61 87.73 -23.95 16.85
N GLN A 62 87.08 -25.04 17.28
CA GLN A 62 85.62 -25.13 17.35
C GLN A 62 85.01 -24.09 18.30
N LYS A 63 85.62 -23.86 19.47
CA LYS A 63 85.16 -22.81 20.39
C LYS A 63 85.33 -21.42 19.79
N GLU A 64 86.45 -21.15 19.12
CA GLU A 64 86.69 -19.88 18.44
C GLU A 64 85.70 -19.68 17.28
N GLU A 65 85.34 -20.74 16.55
CA GLU A 65 84.31 -20.70 15.50
C GLU A 65 82.92 -20.46 16.09
N GLU A 66 82.54 -21.14 17.17
CA GLU A 66 81.29 -20.92 17.90
C GLU A 66 81.20 -19.49 18.44
N GLU A 67 82.27 -18.97 19.06
CA GLU A 67 82.33 -17.58 19.53
C GLU A 67 82.20 -16.58 18.38
N ARG A 68 82.81 -16.85 17.23
CA ARG A 68 82.66 -16.02 16.02
C ARG A 68 81.24 -16.05 15.49
N HIS A 69 80.60 -17.23 15.42
CA HIS A 69 79.22 -17.36 15.00
C HIS A 69 78.25 -16.65 15.96
N MET A 70 78.48 -16.77 17.26
CA MET A 70 77.72 -16.07 18.28
C MET A 70 77.90 -14.54 18.18
N ALA A 71 79.13 -14.07 17.99
CA ALA A 71 79.42 -12.65 17.80
C ALA A 71 78.77 -12.09 16.52
N GLN A 72 78.82 -12.84 15.42
CA GLN A 72 78.13 -12.50 14.17
C GLN A 72 76.61 -12.45 14.35
N ALA A 73 76.01 -13.45 15.00
CA ALA A 73 74.59 -13.48 15.28
C ALA A 73 74.13 -12.32 16.18
N LEU A 74 74.94 -11.96 17.19
CA LEU A 74 74.68 -10.80 18.03
C LEU A 74 74.76 -9.49 17.23
N TYR A 75 75.76 -9.34 16.37
CA TYR A 75 75.92 -8.18 15.50
C TYR A 75 74.74 -8.05 14.52
N GLU A 76 74.37 -9.12 13.84
CA GLU A 76 73.21 -9.17 12.95
C GLU A 76 71.90 -8.87 13.69
N ALA A 77 71.73 -9.38 14.92
CA ALA A 77 70.56 -9.09 15.75
C ALA A 77 70.50 -7.62 16.17
N GLU A 78 71.64 -6.99 16.46
CA GLU A 78 71.70 -5.55 16.75
C GLU A 78 71.40 -4.71 15.50
N GLU A 79 71.95 -5.04 14.34
CA GLU A 79 71.61 -4.37 13.07
C GLU A 79 70.13 -4.52 12.73
N GLN A 80 69.57 -5.73 12.87
CA GLN A 80 68.13 -5.96 12.66
C GLN A 80 67.27 -5.15 13.63
N LYS A 81 67.68 -5.01 14.90
CA LYS A 81 66.99 -4.15 15.87
C LYS A 81 67.05 -2.67 15.45
N ARG A 82 68.20 -2.19 14.96
CA ARG A 82 68.35 -0.81 14.46
C ARG A 82 67.46 -0.57 13.25
N ILE A 83 67.48 -1.46 12.26
CA ILE A 83 66.63 -1.36 11.05
C ILE A 83 65.15 -1.39 11.43
N ARG A 84 64.74 -2.28 12.34
CA ARG A 84 63.35 -2.33 12.83
C ARG A 84 62.95 -1.06 13.57
N PHE A 85 63.85 -0.49 14.36
CA PHE A 85 63.61 0.76 15.08
C PHE A 85 63.46 1.94 14.10
N GLU A 86 64.34 2.06 13.11
CA GLU A 86 64.25 3.08 12.06
C GLU A 86 62.98 2.94 11.22
N LEU A 87 62.60 1.71 10.87
CA LEU A 87 61.35 1.42 10.16
C LEU A 87 60.13 1.82 11.01
N ALA A 88 60.12 1.46 12.30
CA ALA A 88 59.03 1.82 13.21
C ALA A 88 58.91 3.35 13.39
N GLU A 89 60.03 4.07 13.46
CA GLU A 89 60.00 5.54 13.50
C GLU A 89 59.43 6.14 12.20
N GLN A 90 59.81 5.61 11.03
CA GLN A 90 59.26 6.05 9.75
C GLN A 90 57.77 5.75 9.65
N GLU A 91 57.33 4.57 10.06
CA GLU A 91 55.93 4.18 10.13
C GLU A 91 55.14 5.08 11.08
N GLU A 92 55.68 5.41 12.25
CA GLU A 92 55.04 6.32 13.21
C GLU A 92 54.90 7.74 12.65
N ARG A 93 55.94 8.25 11.97
CA ARG A 93 55.88 9.57 11.30
C ARG A 93 54.82 9.57 10.19
N LEU A 94 54.80 8.53 9.35
CA LEU A 94 53.79 8.38 8.31
C LEU A 94 52.37 8.24 8.91
N ALA A 95 52.21 7.48 9.99
CA ALA A 95 50.93 7.34 10.69
C ALA A 95 50.44 8.69 11.22
N LYS A 96 51.31 9.47 11.87
CA LYS A 96 51.00 10.83 12.35
C LYS A 96 50.62 11.79 11.21
N GLU A 97 51.33 11.74 10.09
CA GLU A 97 50.98 12.55 8.91
C GLU A 97 49.64 12.14 8.28
N LEU A 98 49.38 10.84 8.20
CA LEU A 98 48.11 10.31 7.72
C LEU A 98 46.96 10.69 8.65
N GLU A 99 47.15 10.60 9.96
CA GLU A 99 46.17 11.05 10.96
C GLU A 99 45.91 12.55 10.85
N ARG A 100 46.96 13.36 10.70
CA ARG A 100 46.82 14.81 10.49
C ARG A 100 46.01 15.11 9.23
N ARG A 101 46.34 14.48 8.09
CA ARG A 101 45.58 14.64 6.83
C ARG A 101 44.14 14.17 6.97
N LYS A 102 43.89 13.06 7.67
CA LYS A 102 42.53 12.58 7.96
C LYS A 102 41.76 13.57 8.85
N ALA A 103 42.38 14.10 9.89
CA ALA A 103 41.77 15.08 10.78
C ALA A 103 41.45 16.39 10.05
N GLU A 104 42.36 16.88 9.19
CA GLU A 104 42.14 18.05 8.33
C GLU A 104 40.97 17.81 7.35
N ARG A 105 40.91 16.64 6.70
CA ARG A 105 39.76 16.25 5.86
C ARG A 105 38.44 16.24 6.63
N MET A 106 38.40 15.58 7.80
CA MET A 106 37.21 15.55 8.65
C MET A 106 36.79 16.94 9.11
N ARG A 107 37.74 17.83 9.43
CA ARG A 107 37.46 19.22 9.79
C ARG A 107 36.83 19.97 8.61
N LEU A 108 37.40 19.83 7.41
CA LEU A 108 36.86 20.45 6.19
C LEU A 108 35.48 19.90 5.82
N GLU A 109 35.24 18.60 5.95
CA GLU A 109 33.94 17.98 5.72
C GLU A 109 32.89 18.46 6.73
N LYS A 110 33.23 18.52 8.02
CA LYS A 110 32.35 19.08 9.04
C LYS A 110 32.07 20.56 8.81
N LEU A 111 33.06 21.34 8.39
CA LEU A 111 32.88 22.74 8.03
C LEU A 111 31.93 22.88 6.82
N ARG A 112 32.12 22.07 5.78
CA ARG A 112 31.22 22.00 4.62
C ARG A 112 29.81 21.60 5.04
N GLN A 113 29.66 20.61 5.93
CA GLN A 113 28.37 20.20 6.46
C GLN A 113 27.68 21.34 7.21
N GLN A 114 28.38 22.03 8.10
CA GLN A 114 27.85 23.21 8.79
C GLN A 114 27.43 24.31 7.81
N ILE A 115 28.20 24.53 6.74
CA ILE A 115 27.85 25.51 5.71
C ILE A 115 26.62 25.06 4.91
N ARG A 116 26.48 23.77 4.56
CA ARG A 116 25.29 23.22 3.90
C ARG A 116 24.04 23.41 4.75
N GLU A 117 24.11 23.05 6.03
CA GLU A 117 22.98 23.16 6.95
C GLU A 117 22.58 24.61 7.24
N ASN A 118 23.57 25.51 7.37
CA ASN A 118 23.33 26.92 7.73
C ASN A 118 23.15 27.87 6.52
N SER A 119 23.49 27.45 5.30
CA SER A 119 23.32 28.28 4.11
C SER A 119 21.87 28.25 3.61
N PRO A 120 21.17 29.39 3.54
CA PRO A 120 19.82 29.44 2.99
C PRO A 120 19.80 29.09 1.50
N GLU A 121 20.82 29.48 0.73
CA GLU A 121 20.89 29.24 -0.72
C GLU A 121 20.94 27.75 -1.06
N LEU A 122 21.74 26.97 -0.31
CA LEU A 122 21.84 25.52 -0.51
C LEU A 122 20.56 24.82 -0.07
N ARG A 123 19.93 25.26 1.02
CA ARG A 123 18.66 24.71 1.48
C ARG A 123 17.52 24.98 0.50
N GLU A 124 17.48 26.15 -0.10
CA GLU A 124 16.53 26.47 -1.18
C GLU A 124 16.78 25.65 -2.42
N LEU A 125 18.04 25.46 -2.81
CA LEU A 125 18.38 24.60 -3.94
C LEU A 125 17.98 23.15 -3.69
N GLU A 126 18.28 22.60 -2.51
CA GLU A 126 17.85 21.27 -2.10
C GLU A 126 16.32 21.13 -2.08
N SER A 127 15.59 22.13 -1.58
CA SER A 127 14.13 22.07 -1.56
C SER A 127 13.54 22.10 -2.96
N ARG A 128 14.10 22.90 -3.87
CA ARG A 128 13.74 22.93 -5.31
C ARG A 128 14.05 21.59 -5.98
N LEU A 129 15.22 21.00 -5.73
CA LEU A 129 15.57 19.68 -6.27
C LEU A 129 14.66 18.57 -5.71
N LYS A 130 14.31 18.61 -4.41
CA LYS A 130 13.33 17.69 -3.82
C LYS A 130 11.96 17.86 -4.49
N ALA A 131 11.49 19.09 -4.69
CA ALA A 131 10.24 19.35 -5.40
C ALA A 131 10.27 18.82 -6.85
N ALA A 132 11.42 18.91 -7.52
CA ALA A 132 11.63 18.35 -8.86
C ALA A 132 11.49 16.82 -8.87
N TYR A 133 12.07 16.12 -7.88
CA TYR A 133 11.87 14.68 -7.73
C TYR A 133 10.41 14.31 -7.50
N MET A 134 9.71 15.06 -6.63
CA MET A 134 8.28 14.86 -6.40
C MET A 134 7.45 15.09 -7.66
N ASN A 135 7.83 16.07 -8.49
CA ASN A 135 7.16 16.34 -9.77
C ASN A 135 7.42 15.24 -10.80
N ARG A 136 8.65 14.73 -10.88
CA ARG A 136 9.00 13.58 -11.72
C ARG A 136 8.19 12.34 -11.30
N GLU A 137 8.12 12.07 -10.00
CA GLU A 137 7.35 10.95 -9.47
C GLU A 137 5.85 11.12 -9.74
N ARG A 138 5.30 12.31 -9.52
CA ARG A 138 3.91 12.62 -9.85
C ARG A 138 3.62 12.42 -11.33
N ALA A 139 4.52 12.82 -12.22
CA ALA A 139 4.37 12.60 -13.66
C ALA A 139 4.36 11.10 -14.00
N ALA A 140 5.24 10.31 -13.37
CA ALA A 140 5.24 8.85 -13.51
C ALA A 140 3.93 8.23 -13.00
N GLN A 141 3.41 8.66 -11.85
CA GLN A 141 2.13 8.21 -11.31
C GLN A 141 0.95 8.58 -12.22
N ILE A 142 0.95 9.77 -12.82
CA ILE A 142 -0.09 10.18 -13.79
C ILE A 142 -0.01 9.29 -15.04
N ALA A 143 1.19 9.01 -15.54
CA ALA A 143 1.38 8.13 -16.69
C ALA A 143 0.90 6.70 -16.38
N GLU A 144 1.24 6.16 -15.21
CA GLU A 144 0.77 4.86 -14.74
C GLU A 144 -0.76 4.83 -14.60
N LYS A 145 -1.36 5.86 -13.99
CA LYS A 145 -2.82 5.96 -13.86
C LYS A 145 -3.51 6.02 -15.22
N LYS A 146 -2.94 6.76 -16.18
CA LYS A 146 -3.44 6.81 -17.57
C LYS A 146 -3.34 5.44 -18.24
N ALA A 147 -2.22 4.76 -18.13
CA ALA A 147 -2.05 3.40 -18.66
C ALA A 147 -3.08 2.43 -18.06
N ARG A 148 -3.21 2.40 -16.72
CA ARG A 148 -4.23 1.59 -16.03
C ARG A 148 -5.66 1.94 -16.45
N SER A 149 -5.95 3.22 -16.70
CA SER A 149 -7.27 3.64 -17.19
C SER A 149 -7.55 3.14 -18.59
N LEU A 150 -6.56 3.18 -19.48
CA LEU A 150 -6.67 2.65 -20.84
C LEU A 150 -6.85 1.13 -20.83
N ASP A 151 -6.14 0.41 -19.98
CA ASP A 151 -6.31 -1.04 -19.85
C ASP A 151 -7.71 -1.39 -19.32
N LYS A 152 -8.21 -0.69 -18.30
CA LYS A 152 -9.59 -0.85 -17.84
C LYS A 152 -10.63 -0.55 -18.91
N GLN A 153 -10.39 0.46 -19.75
CA GLN A 153 -11.29 0.76 -20.88
C GLN A 153 -11.30 -0.39 -21.88
N LYS A 154 -10.14 -0.96 -22.22
CA LYS A 154 -10.07 -2.16 -23.07
C LYS A 154 -10.81 -3.34 -22.48
N ASP A 155 -10.64 -3.62 -21.19
CA ASP A 155 -11.35 -4.70 -20.50
C ASP A 155 -12.88 -4.48 -20.54
N GLN A 156 -13.32 -3.24 -20.32
CA GLN A 156 -14.74 -2.87 -20.41
C GLN A 156 -15.29 -3.01 -21.82
N ASP A 157 -14.52 -2.60 -22.84
CA ASP A 157 -14.89 -2.74 -24.24
C ASP A 157 -14.98 -4.22 -24.66
N GLU A 158 -14.08 -5.07 -24.15
CA GLU A 158 -14.12 -6.52 -24.36
C GLU A 158 -15.35 -7.15 -23.70
N ILE A 159 -15.65 -6.79 -22.44
CA ILE A 159 -16.87 -7.26 -21.75
C ILE A 159 -18.12 -6.79 -22.49
N ALA A 160 -18.17 -5.55 -22.95
CA ALA A 160 -19.30 -5.01 -23.71
C ALA A 160 -19.52 -5.78 -25.01
N LYS A 161 -18.45 -6.15 -25.74
CA LYS A 161 -18.54 -7.02 -26.92
C LYS A 161 -19.09 -8.40 -26.58
N MET A 162 -18.60 -9.03 -25.50
CA MET A 162 -19.09 -10.34 -25.06
C MET A 162 -20.58 -10.29 -24.71
N ILE A 163 -21.03 -9.26 -23.99
CA ILE A 163 -22.45 -9.06 -23.65
C ILE A 163 -23.28 -8.84 -24.93
N GLN A 164 -22.79 -8.03 -25.88
CA GLN A 164 -23.47 -7.82 -27.16
C GLN A 164 -23.62 -9.12 -27.95
N GLU A 165 -22.57 -9.95 -28.00
CA GLU A 165 -22.65 -11.27 -28.62
C GLU A 165 -23.67 -12.18 -27.94
N GLU A 166 -23.75 -12.18 -26.60
CA GLU A 166 -24.75 -12.95 -25.87
C GLU A 166 -26.18 -12.45 -26.12
N ILE A 167 -26.39 -11.13 -26.18
CA ILE A 167 -27.69 -10.53 -26.52
C ILE A 167 -28.11 -10.96 -27.92
N LEU A 168 -27.21 -10.86 -28.91
CA LEU A 168 -27.51 -11.27 -30.28
C LEU A 168 -27.86 -12.77 -30.37
N ARG A 169 -27.14 -13.63 -29.64
CA ARG A 169 -27.47 -15.07 -29.54
C ARG A 169 -28.84 -15.29 -28.91
N ALA A 170 -29.20 -14.54 -27.87
CA ALA A 170 -30.51 -14.63 -27.23
C ALA A 170 -31.64 -14.19 -28.18
N GLU A 171 -31.44 -13.08 -28.91
CA GLU A 171 -32.38 -12.61 -29.94
C GLU A 171 -32.59 -13.63 -31.06
N GLU A 172 -31.52 -14.30 -31.51
CA GLU A 172 -31.62 -15.38 -32.50
C GLU A 172 -32.47 -16.55 -31.99
N VAL A 173 -32.30 -16.94 -30.72
CA VAL A 173 -33.10 -18.00 -30.10
C VAL A 173 -34.57 -17.58 -29.97
N GLU A 174 -34.85 -16.34 -29.58
CA GLU A 174 -36.22 -15.82 -29.52
C GLU A 174 -36.89 -15.82 -30.89
N LYS A 175 -36.20 -15.36 -31.94
CA LYS A 175 -36.70 -15.42 -33.32
C LYS A 175 -37.02 -16.85 -33.75
N GLN A 176 -36.15 -17.82 -33.44
CA GLN A 176 -36.41 -19.23 -33.73
C GLN A 176 -37.63 -19.76 -32.98
N LEU A 177 -37.81 -19.39 -31.71
CA LEU A 177 -38.99 -19.76 -30.93
C LEU A 177 -40.28 -19.15 -31.50
N GLU A 178 -40.25 -17.89 -31.94
CA GLU A 178 -41.37 -17.24 -32.62
C GLU A 178 -41.72 -17.92 -33.94
N GLU A 179 -40.72 -18.23 -34.77
CA GLU A 179 -40.92 -18.97 -36.02
C GLU A 179 -41.53 -20.35 -35.76
N ASN A 180 -41.05 -21.06 -34.72
CA ASN A 180 -41.59 -22.36 -34.35
C ASN A 180 -43.05 -22.26 -33.87
N LYS A 181 -43.38 -21.25 -33.06
CA LYS A 181 -44.77 -20.97 -32.66
C LYS A 181 -45.65 -20.62 -33.85
N ALA A 182 -45.14 -19.84 -34.81
CA ALA A 182 -45.85 -19.51 -36.03
C ALA A 182 -46.13 -20.78 -36.88
N LYS A 183 -45.13 -21.65 -37.06
CA LYS A 183 -45.28 -22.94 -37.74
C LYS A 183 -46.33 -23.82 -37.06
N GLN A 184 -46.29 -23.91 -35.72
CA GLN A 184 -47.29 -24.66 -34.95
C GLN A 184 -48.72 -24.09 -35.12
N LYS A 185 -48.89 -22.76 -35.12
CA LYS A 185 -50.19 -22.12 -35.38
C LYS A 185 -50.71 -22.43 -36.78
N VAL A 186 -49.84 -22.45 -37.79
CA VAL A 186 -50.20 -22.81 -39.18
C VAL A 186 -50.64 -24.27 -39.26
N GLN A 187 -49.88 -25.19 -38.64
CA GLN A 187 -50.23 -26.61 -38.60
C GLN A 187 -51.56 -26.84 -37.88
N TYR A 188 -51.78 -26.17 -36.74
CA TYR A 188 -53.03 -26.25 -35.99
C TYR A 188 -54.22 -25.72 -36.79
N LYS A 189 -54.04 -24.60 -37.51
CA LYS A 189 -55.07 -24.07 -38.42
C LYS A 189 -55.41 -25.05 -39.55
N ALA A 190 -54.40 -25.71 -40.13
CA ALA A 190 -54.60 -26.72 -41.16
C ALA A 190 -55.38 -27.93 -40.64
N GLN A 191 -55.10 -28.39 -39.42
CA GLN A 191 -55.85 -29.48 -38.77
C GLN A 191 -57.31 -29.11 -38.51
N ILE A 192 -57.59 -27.89 -38.03
CA ILE A 192 -58.99 -27.42 -37.86
C ILE A 192 -59.71 -27.37 -39.21
N GLN A 193 -59.03 -26.89 -40.26
CA GLN A 193 -59.63 -26.83 -41.59
C GLN A 193 -60.00 -28.23 -42.09
N GLN A 194 -59.13 -29.22 -41.91
CA GLN A 194 -59.43 -30.61 -42.24
C GLN A 194 -60.65 -31.15 -41.45
N GLN A 195 -60.74 -30.86 -40.15
CA GLN A 195 -61.90 -31.27 -39.34
C GLN A 195 -63.21 -30.61 -39.80
N LEU A 196 -63.15 -29.36 -40.28
CA LEU A 196 -64.30 -28.66 -40.84
C LEU A 196 -64.71 -29.29 -42.17
N ASP A 197 -63.75 -29.57 -43.05
CA ASP A 197 -63.98 -30.20 -44.34
C ASP A 197 -64.58 -31.61 -44.17
N GLU A 198 -64.04 -32.42 -43.25
CA GLU A 198 -64.58 -33.74 -42.89
C GLU A 198 -66.03 -33.63 -42.36
N ARG A 199 -66.32 -32.63 -41.53
CA ARG A 199 -67.67 -32.39 -41.00
C ARG A 199 -68.64 -31.94 -42.09
N GLU A 200 -68.19 -31.17 -43.06
CA GLU A 200 -68.99 -30.78 -44.22
C GLU A 200 -69.26 -31.97 -45.15
N GLU A 201 -68.28 -32.85 -45.36
CA GLU A 201 -68.46 -34.09 -46.13
C GLU A 201 -69.47 -35.04 -45.47
N LEU A 202 -69.36 -35.24 -44.15
CA LEU A 202 -70.35 -36.00 -43.38
C LEU A 202 -71.75 -35.39 -43.49
N ARG A 203 -71.85 -34.05 -43.49
CA ARG A 203 -73.13 -33.36 -43.67
C ARG A 203 -73.70 -33.57 -45.07
N LYS A 204 -72.86 -33.61 -46.11
CA LYS A 204 -73.28 -33.92 -47.49
C LYS A 204 -73.77 -35.37 -47.60
N GLN A 205 -73.04 -36.33 -47.03
CA GLN A 205 -73.42 -37.74 -47.01
C GLN A 205 -74.76 -37.95 -46.30
N ALA A 206 -74.94 -37.36 -45.11
CA ALA A 206 -76.21 -37.42 -44.38
C ALA A 206 -77.37 -36.76 -45.15
N TYR A 207 -77.10 -35.70 -45.91
CA TYR A 207 -78.10 -35.07 -46.77
C TYR A 207 -78.48 -35.94 -47.98
N GLU A 208 -77.52 -36.64 -48.58
CA GLU A 208 -77.77 -37.61 -49.65
C GLU A 208 -78.57 -38.82 -49.16
N GLU A 209 -78.27 -39.32 -47.97
CA GLU A 209 -79.04 -40.38 -47.32
C GLU A 209 -80.47 -39.92 -47.01
N PHE A 210 -80.64 -38.72 -46.46
CA PHE A 210 -81.96 -38.12 -46.24
C PHE A 210 -82.77 -37.98 -47.54
N LEU A 211 -82.14 -37.61 -48.66
CA LEU A 211 -82.82 -37.55 -49.96
C LEU A 211 -83.26 -38.93 -50.45
N LYS A 212 -82.44 -39.97 -50.25
CA LYS A 212 -82.79 -41.36 -50.57
C LYS A 212 -83.94 -41.86 -49.70
N GLU A 213 -83.89 -41.59 -48.39
CA GLU A 213 -84.97 -41.92 -47.44
C GLU A 213 -86.26 -41.18 -47.80
N LYS A 214 -86.18 -39.89 -48.14
CA LYS A 214 -87.33 -39.10 -48.57
C LYS A 214 -87.99 -39.69 -49.82
N LEU A 215 -87.21 -40.06 -50.84
CA LEU A 215 -87.74 -40.71 -52.05
C LEU A 215 -88.41 -42.05 -51.72
N MET A 216 -87.82 -42.83 -50.83
CA MET A 216 -88.41 -44.11 -50.38
C MET A 216 -89.70 -43.89 -49.57
N ILE A 217 -89.74 -42.86 -48.72
CA ILE A 217 -90.92 -42.46 -47.97
C ILE A 217 -92.01 -41.97 -48.92
N ASP A 218 -91.67 -41.16 -49.93
CA ASP A 218 -92.61 -40.69 -50.95
C ASP A 218 -93.22 -41.87 -51.76
N GLU A 219 -92.44 -42.92 -52.04
CA GLU A 219 -92.95 -44.17 -52.63
C GLU A 219 -93.88 -44.94 -51.69
N ILE A 220 -93.57 -45.01 -50.40
CA ILE A 220 -94.44 -45.64 -49.38
C ILE A 220 -95.74 -44.84 -49.24
N VAL A 221 -95.66 -43.51 -49.15
CA VAL A 221 -96.81 -42.62 -49.07
C VAL A 221 -97.69 -42.76 -50.31
N ARG A 222 -97.11 -42.88 -51.50
CA ARG A 222 -97.86 -43.16 -52.73
C ARG A 222 -98.58 -44.52 -52.66
N LYS A 223 -97.93 -45.57 -52.17
CA LYS A 223 -98.58 -46.89 -51.94
C LYS A 223 -99.70 -46.81 -50.90
N ILE A 224 -99.52 -46.02 -49.84
CA ILE A 224 -100.56 -45.76 -48.84
C ILE A 224 -101.74 -45.04 -49.48
N TYR A 225 -101.53 -44.02 -50.31
CA TYR A 225 -102.62 -43.36 -51.02
C TYR A 225 -103.38 -44.31 -51.97
N GLU A 226 -102.67 -45.20 -52.66
CA GLU A 226 -103.27 -46.23 -53.53
C GLU A 226 -104.01 -47.34 -52.75
N GLU A 227 -103.63 -47.62 -51.50
CA GLU A 227 -104.37 -48.49 -50.57
C GLU A 227 -105.55 -47.78 -49.90
N ASP A 228 -105.39 -46.53 -49.49
CA ASP A 228 -106.44 -45.69 -48.90
C ASP A 228 -107.57 -45.41 -49.89
N GLU A 229 -107.28 -45.26 -51.19
CA GLU A 229 -108.33 -45.16 -52.21
C GLU A 229 -109.14 -46.46 -52.34
N ARG A 230 -108.47 -47.61 -52.25
CA ARG A 230 -109.14 -48.93 -52.23
C ARG A 230 -109.95 -49.12 -50.95
N GLU A 231 -109.44 -48.66 -49.80
CA GLU A 231 -110.16 -48.74 -48.53
C GLU A 231 -111.35 -47.77 -48.47
N LYS A 232 -111.23 -46.57 -49.04
CA LYS A 232 -112.35 -45.60 -49.17
C LYS A 232 -113.51 -46.15 -50.01
N GLN A 233 -113.23 -46.87 -51.09
CA GLN A 233 -114.26 -47.52 -51.90
C GLN A 233 -115.02 -48.59 -51.09
N LEU A 234 -114.31 -49.43 -50.34
CA LEU A 234 -114.90 -50.42 -49.42
C LEU A 234 -115.64 -49.78 -48.23
N ARG A 235 -115.18 -48.62 -47.74
CA ARG A 235 -115.85 -47.84 -46.69
C ARG A 235 -117.16 -47.23 -47.18
N PHE A 236 -117.21 -46.71 -48.41
CA PHE A 236 -118.42 -46.10 -48.98
C PHE A 236 -119.58 -47.10 -49.09
N GLU A 237 -119.28 -48.35 -49.43
CA GLU A 237 -120.27 -49.44 -49.47
C GLU A 237 -120.78 -49.81 -48.06
N LYS A 238 -119.89 -49.83 -47.05
CA LYS A 238 -120.25 -50.07 -45.64
C LYS A 238 -120.96 -48.88 -44.96
N GLN A 239 -120.69 -47.65 -45.40
CA GLN A 239 -121.33 -46.43 -44.91
C GLN A 239 -122.76 -46.27 -45.41
N ARG A 240 -123.07 -46.70 -46.64
CA ARG A 240 -124.44 -46.73 -47.16
C ARG A 240 -125.36 -47.67 -46.37
N ALA A 241 -124.82 -48.78 -45.85
CA ALA A 241 -125.54 -49.72 -45.01
C ALA A 241 -125.75 -49.21 -43.58
N THR A 242 -124.77 -48.49 -43.02
CA THR A 242 -124.84 -47.94 -41.64
C THR A 242 -125.58 -46.60 -41.54
N GLN A 243 -125.62 -45.79 -42.61
CA GLN A 243 -126.39 -44.53 -42.63
C GLN A 243 -127.90 -44.75 -42.42
N ARG A 244 -128.47 -45.84 -42.93
CA ARG A 244 -129.88 -46.20 -42.68
C ARG A 244 -130.15 -46.54 -41.22
N TYR A 245 -129.18 -47.14 -40.51
CA TYR A 245 -129.28 -47.43 -39.07
C TYR A 245 -129.04 -46.20 -38.18
N ILE A 246 -128.35 -45.17 -38.68
CA ILE A 246 -128.01 -43.96 -37.91
C ILE A 246 -129.14 -42.91 -37.96
N GLU A 247 -129.93 -42.84 -39.03
CA GLU A 247 -131.11 -41.96 -39.08
C GLU A 247 -132.16 -42.35 -38.01
N ASP A 248 -132.35 -43.64 -37.77
CA ASP A 248 -133.24 -44.17 -36.71
C ASP A 248 -132.71 -43.92 -35.29
N PHE A 249 -131.39 -43.71 -35.13
CA PHE A 249 -130.75 -43.49 -33.82
C PHE A 249 -130.61 -41.99 -33.46
N LYS A 250 -130.62 -41.09 -34.45
CA LYS A 250 -130.48 -39.63 -34.24
C LYS A 250 -131.72 -38.99 -33.64
N THR A 251 -132.90 -39.48 -33.96
CA THR A 251 -134.18 -39.04 -33.36
C THR A 251 -134.24 -39.32 -31.85
N GLN A 252 -133.53 -40.36 -31.35
CA GLN A 252 -133.48 -40.72 -29.92
C GLN A 252 -132.38 -39.98 -29.12
N ARG A 253 -131.42 -39.33 -29.79
CA ARG A 253 -130.25 -38.69 -29.12
C ARG A 253 -130.40 -37.19 -28.89
N GLU A 254 -131.31 -36.52 -29.60
CA GLU A 254 -131.59 -35.09 -29.39
C GLU A 254 -132.29 -34.83 -28.04
N GLU A 255 -133.03 -35.81 -27.52
CA GLU A 255 -133.66 -35.76 -26.18
C GLU A 255 -132.63 -35.92 -25.03
N TRP A 256 -131.50 -36.60 -25.26
CA TRP A 256 -130.45 -36.80 -24.25
C TRP A 256 -129.51 -35.58 -24.13
N LYS A 257 -129.34 -34.81 -25.21
CA LYS A 257 -128.38 -33.71 -25.29
C LYS A 257 -128.77 -32.47 -24.48
N GLN A 258 -130.05 -32.30 -24.15
CA GLN A 258 -130.54 -31.18 -23.33
C GLN A 258 -130.26 -31.35 -21.83
N GLN A 259 -129.95 -32.57 -21.36
CA GLN A 259 -129.70 -32.86 -19.94
C GLN A 259 -128.22 -32.71 -19.52
N GLU A 260 -127.27 -32.83 -20.45
CA GLU A 260 -125.83 -32.84 -20.10
C GLU A 260 -125.20 -31.43 -20.06
N THR A 261 -125.79 -30.44 -20.74
CA THR A 261 -125.29 -29.05 -20.77
C THR A 261 -125.35 -28.35 -19.41
N GLN A 262 -126.24 -28.79 -18.51
CA GLN A 262 -126.35 -28.24 -17.15
C GLN A 262 -125.25 -28.73 -16.19
N ARG A 263 -124.55 -29.84 -16.51
CA ARG A 263 -123.49 -30.40 -15.66
C ARG A 263 -122.11 -29.76 -15.87
N MET A 264 -121.87 -29.21 -17.06
CA MET A 264 -120.58 -28.64 -17.45
C MET A 264 -120.30 -27.25 -16.84
N GLU A 265 -121.32 -26.48 -16.43
CA GLU A 265 -121.14 -25.16 -15.82
C GLU A 265 -120.59 -25.22 -14.40
N GLU A 266 -120.75 -26.35 -13.69
CA GLU A 266 -120.28 -26.55 -12.32
C GLU A 266 -118.78 -26.91 -12.23
N GLU A 267 -118.20 -27.51 -13.27
CA GLU A 267 -116.79 -27.94 -13.25
C GLU A 267 -115.81 -26.79 -13.50
N ASN A 268 -116.22 -25.75 -14.24
CA ASN A 268 -115.37 -24.58 -14.53
C ASN A 268 -115.05 -23.72 -13.29
N GLN A 269 -115.82 -23.82 -12.20
CA GLN A 269 -115.54 -23.09 -10.96
C GLN A 269 -114.38 -23.68 -10.13
N LYS A 270 -114.00 -24.95 -10.37
CA LYS A 270 -112.90 -25.61 -9.62
C LYS A 270 -111.51 -25.25 -10.16
N ILE A 271 -111.41 -24.88 -11.43
CA ILE A 271 -110.14 -24.58 -12.12
C ILE A 271 -109.52 -23.26 -11.61
N LEU A 272 -110.34 -22.28 -11.20
CA LEU A 272 -109.89 -20.98 -10.67
C LEU A 272 -109.21 -21.04 -9.29
N ARG A 273 -109.46 -22.08 -8.49
CA ARG A 273 -108.90 -22.19 -7.13
C ARG A 273 -107.46 -22.72 -7.09
N TYR A 274 -107.07 -23.50 -8.10
CA TYR A 274 -105.73 -24.09 -8.18
C TYR A 274 -104.66 -23.07 -8.62
N ALA A 275 -105.02 -22.09 -9.45
CA ALA A 275 -104.10 -21.05 -9.94
C ALA A 275 -103.62 -20.09 -8.85
N LYS A 276 -104.46 -19.77 -7.84
CA LYS A 276 -104.09 -18.89 -6.72
C LYS A 276 -103.08 -19.49 -5.73
N GLN A 277 -102.94 -20.82 -5.72
CA GLN A 277 -102.12 -21.55 -4.74
C GLN A 277 -100.66 -21.78 -5.19
N GLN A 278 -100.33 -21.41 -6.44
CA GLN A 278 -98.97 -21.44 -6.98
C GLN A 278 -98.24 -20.11 -6.79
N THR A 279 -98.96 -18.99 -6.86
CA THR A 279 -98.39 -17.64 -6.71
C THR A 279 -97.90 -17.37 -5.27
N GLU A 280 -98.60 -17.87 -4.26
CA GLU A 280 -98.20 -17.72 -2.84
C GLU A 280 -96.92 -18.51 -2.48
N ARG A 281 -96.56 -19.55 -3.25
CA ARG A 281 -95.34 -20.37 -3.04
C ARG A 281 -94.07 -19.77 -3.65
N GLU A 282 -94.19 -18.83 -4.58
CA GLU A 282 -93.05 -18.10 -5.14
C GLU A 282 -92.67 -16.88 -4.28
N GLU A 283 -93.65 -16.22 -3.68
CA GLU A 283 -93.42 -15.06 -2.80
C GLU A 283 -92.66 -15.44 -1.50
N GLU A 284 -92.95 -16.59 -0.88
CA GLU A 284 -92.22 -17.07 0.30
C GLU A 284 -90.74 -17.43 0.05
N ARG A 285 -90.36 -17.78 -1.18
CA ARG A 285 -88.96 -18.08 -1.55
C ARG A 285 -88.13 -16.82 -1.75
N MET A 286 -88.75 -15.74 -2.23
CA MET A 286 -88.09 -14.45 -2.45
C MET A 286 -87.81 -13.73 -1.13
N GLU A 287 -88.71 -13.85 -0.14
CA GLU A 287 -88.55 -13.19 1.17
C GLU A 287 -87.38 -13.79 1.99
N LYS A 288 -87.15 -15.11 1.90
CA LYS A 288 -86.04 -15.79 2.60
C LYS A 288 -84.65 -15.42 2.06
N ARG A 289 -84.51 -15.23 0.74
CA ARG A 289 -83.25 -14.76 0.13
C ARG A 289 -82.91 -13.33 0.55
N ARG A 290 -83.93 -12.48 0.68
CA ARG A 290 -83.77 -11.08 1.08
C ARG A 290 -83.25 -10.92 2.51
N GLN A 291 -83.64 -11.82 3.42
CA GLN A 291 -83.18 -11.85 4.80
C GLN A 291 -81.72 -12.36 4.93
N GLU A 292 -81.30 -13.32 4.10
CA GLU A 292 -79.91 -13.80 4.07
C GLU A 292 -78.92 -12.76 3.51
N ASP A 293 -79.35 -11.96 2.53
CA ASP A 293 -78.53 -10.89 1.96
C ASP A 293 -78.40 -9.69 2.91
N GLN A 294 -79.44 -9.36 3.69
CA GLN A 294 -79.37 -8.34 4.75
C GLN A 294 -78.42 -8.73 5.89
N ALA A 295 -78.40 -10.00 6.30
CA ALA A 295 -77.47 -10.48 7.33
C ALA A 295 -76.00 -10.47 6.87
N LYS A 296 -75.72 -10.71 5.58
CA LYS A 296 -74.37 -10.60 5.00
C LYS A 296 -73.90 -9.15 4.88
N ALA A 297 -74.80 -8.22 4.56
CA ALA A 297 -74.49 -6.79 4.50
C ALA A 297 -74.14 -6.22 5.90
N GLU A 298 -74.89 -6.58 6.94
CA GLU A 298 -74.58 -6.15 8.32
C GLU A 298 -73.25 -6.71 8.84
N LEU A 299 -72.84 -7.91 8.41
CA LEU A 299 -71.54 -8.48 8.74
C LEU A 299 -70.39 -7.76 8.01
N GLN A 300 -70.59 -7.39 6.74
CA GLN A 300 -69.61 -6.61 5.97
C GLN A 300 -69.43 -5.19 6.53
N ASP A 301 -70.51 -4.53 6.97
CA ASP A 301 -70.44 -3.20 7.58
C ASP A 301 -69.71 -3.22 8.93
N LYS A 302 -69.91 -4.28 9.74
CA LYS A 302 -69.15 -4.50 10.99
C LYS A 302 -67.67 -4.76 10.72
N LEU A 303 -67.35 -5.54 9.68
CA LEU A 303 -65.95 -5.81 9.29
C LEU A 303 -65.27 -4.54 8.73
N ALA A 304 -65.99 -3.72 7.96
CA ALA A 304 -65.48 -2.47 7.40
C ALA A 304 -65.22 -1.41 8.49
N THR A 305 -66.08 -1.35 9.51
CA THR A 305 -65.88 -0.44 10.66
C THR A 305 -64.74 -0.88 11.58
N GLU A 306 -64.52 -2.18 11.76
CA GLU A 306 -63.35 -2.70 12.49
C GLU A 306 -62.04 -2.48 11.72
N MET A 307 -62.05 -2.61 10.39
CA MET A 307 -60.87 -2.33 9.56
C MET A 307 -60.50 -0.84 9.58
N LYS A 308 -61.49 0.05 9.53
CA LYS A 308 -61.26 1.51 9.66
C LYS A 308 -60.69 1.88 11.03
N ARG A 309 -61.23 1.33 12.13
CA ARG A 309 -60.70 1.57 13.48
C ARG A 309 -59.25 1.08 13.64
N LYS A 310 -58.89 -0.05 13.01
CA LYS A 310 -57.51 -0.56 13.03
C LYS A 310 -56.57 0.31 12.19
N GLN A 311 -57.03 0.84 11.06
CA GLN A 311 -56.24 1.78 10.24
C GLN A 311 -56.06 3.13 10.96
N GLU A 312 -57.11 3.69 11.54
CA GLU A 312 -57.06 4.93 12.34
C GLU A 312 -56.09 4.79 13.53
N ALA A 313 -56.09 3.65 14.23
CA ALA A 313 -55.15 3.40 15.33
C ALA A 313 -53.68 3.28 14.87
N VAL A 314 -53.42 2.77 13.66
CA VAL A 314 -52.07 2.71 13.09
C VAL A 314 -51.62 4.10 12.66
N GLU A 315 -52.49 4.88 12.02
CA GLU A 315 -52.21 6.26 11.63
C GLU A 315 -51.99 7.16 12.86
N GLU A 316 -52.71 6.97 13.96
CA GLU A 316 -52.48 7.69 15.22
C GLU A 316 -51.12 7.33 15.84
N LEU A 317 -50.71 6.06 15.81
CA LEU A 317 -49.39 5.62 16.28
C LEU A 317 -48.25 6.14 15.39
N GLU A 318 -48.46 6.23 14.08
CA GLU A 318 -47.50 6.80 13.14
C GLU A 318 -47.36 8.31 13.34
N ARG A 319 -48.46 9.04 13.55
CA ARG A 319 -48.42 10.48 13.91
C ARG A 319 -47.67 10.73 15.22
N ILE A 320 -47.95 9.96 16.27
CA ILE A 320 -47.23 10.08 17.55
C ILE A 320 -45.73 9.77 17.38
N ARG A 321 -45.37 8.84 16.49
CA ARG A 321 -43.97 8.52 16.19
C ARG A 321 -43.27 9.63 15.40
N GLU A 322 -43.97 10.25 14.45
CA GLU A 322 -43.48 11.40 13.70
C GLU A 322 -43.31 12.63 14.60
N ASP A 323 -44.27 12.88 15.50
CA ASP A 323 -44.22 13.97 16.48
C ASP A 323 -43.05 13.77 17.47
N LEU A 324 -42.84 12.56 18.01
CA LEU A 324 -41.69 12.24 18.86
C LEU A 324 -40.35 12.39 18.13
N TYR A 325 -40.28 12.03 16.84
CA TYR A 325 -39.06 12.19 16.05
C TYR A 325 -38.74 13.67 15.81
N LEU A 326 -39.76 14.50 15.55
CA LEU A 326 -39.62 15.94 15.42
C LEU A 326 -39.20 16.60 16.75
N GLU A 327 -39.83 16.21 17.87
CA GLU A 327 -39.45 16.70 19.20
C GLU A 327 -38.00 16.32 19.58
N GLU A 328 -37.57 15.09 19.28
CA GLU A 328 -36.18 14.66 19.49
C GLU A 328 -35.17 15.45 18.62
N GLN A 329 -35.55 15.80 17.38
CA GLN A 329 -34.70 16.64 16.52
C GLN A 329 -34.63 18.07 17.04
N GLU A 330 -35.76 18.66 17.41
CA GLU A 330 -35.80 20.00 17.99
C GLU A 330 -35.03 20.08 19.31
N GLU A 331 -35.10 19.06 20.17
CA GLU A 331 -34.36 19.05 21.43
C GLU A 331 -32.85 18.92 21.19
N LYS A 332 -32.43 18.15 20.17
CA LYS A 332 -31.02 18.10 19.73
C LYS A 332 -30.54 19.43 19.16
N GLU A 333 -31.39 20.15 18.43
CA GLU A 333 -31.06 21.49 17.92
C GLU A 333 -30.97 22.51 19.05
N ARG A 334 -31.93 22.52 20.00
CA ARG A 334 -31.88 23.33 21.22
C ARG A 334 -30.61 23.07 22.03
N GLN A 335 -30.17 21.81 22.17
CA GLN A 335 -28.91 21.47 22.84
C GLN A 335 -27.68 21.99 22.08
N LYS A 336 -27.67 21.93 20.75
CA LYS A 336 -26.59 22.50 19.93
C LYS A 336 -26.51 24.02 20.07
N GLU A 337 -27.65 24.71 20.05
CA GLU A 337 -27.73 26.15 20.27
C GLU A 337 -27.21 26.54 21.67
N MET A 338 -27.58 25.80 22.71
CA MET A 338 -27.08 26.01 24.07
C MET A 338 -25.56 25.83 24.16
N VAL A 339 -24.99 24.82 23.49
CA VAL A 339 -23.53 24.61 23.42
C VAL A 339 -22.83 25.72 22.63
N GLU A 340 -23.43 26.25 21.57
CA GLU A 340 -22.88 27.39 20.82
C GLU A 340 -22.93 28.70 21.61
N ILE A 341 -24.02 28.93 22.35
CA ILE A 341 -24.16 30.07 23.26
C ILE A 341 -23.12 29.94 24.39
N GLU A 342 -22.92 28.76 24.96
CA GLU A 342 -21.91 28.51 25.98
C GLU A 342 -20.48 28.73 25.43
N LYS A 343 -20.18 28.27 24.22
CA LYS A 343 -18.89 28.52 23.54
C LYS A 343 -18.66 30.03 23.32
N ARG A 344 -19.68 30.77 22.87
CA ARG A 344 -19.59 32.24 22.72
C ARG A 344 -19.34 32.95 24.05
N ILE A 345 -20.01 32.53 25.12
CA ILE A 345 -19.80 33.08 26.47
C ILE A 345 -18.40 32.75 26.99
N ARG A 346 -17.92 31.51 26.83
CA ARG A 346 -16.56 31.10 27.23
C ARG A 346 -15.48 31.87 26.46
N GLN A 347 -15.66 32.07 25.15
CA GLN A 347 -14.74 32.87 24.34
C GLN A 347 -14.71 34.33 24.80
N ARG A 348 -15.87 34.93 25.11
CA ARG A 348 -15.97 36.30 25.61
C ARG A 348 -15.31 36.47 26.99
N LEU A 349 -15.52 35.53 27.91
CA LEU A 349 -14.88 35.50 29.22
C LEU A 349 -13.37 35.25 29.13
N ALA A 350 -12.92 34.40 28.22
CA ALA A 350 -11.50 34.17 27.96
C ALA A 350 -10.82 35.45 27.44
N LEU A 351 -11.46 36.15 26.49
CA LEU A 351 -11.00 37.44 25.98
C LEU A 351 -10.91 38.51 27.09
N GLN A 352 -11.92 38.63 27.95
CA GLN A 352 -11.87 39.53 29.11
C GLN A 352 -10.71 39.19 30.07
N LYS A 353 -10.54 37.91 30.42
CA LYS A 353 -9.43 37.49 31.29
C LYS A 353 -8.06 37.74 30.66
N THR A 354 -7.90 37.51 29.35
CA THR A 354 -6.63 37.79 28.65
C THR A 354 -6.32 39.29 28.61
N TYR A 355 -7.34 40.13 28.49
CA TYR A 355 -7.19 41.58 28.52
C TYR A 355 -6.82 42.09 29.93
N GLU A 356 -7.44 41.54 30.98
CA GLU A 356 -7.10 41.83 32.38
C GLU A 356 -5.65 41.45 32.72
N ILE A 357 -5.20 40.27 32.28
CA ILE A 357 -3.82 39.81 32.46
C ILE A 357 -2.84 40.72 31.70
N GLN A 358 -3.14 41.10 30.45
CA GLN A 358 -2.30 42.03 29.69
C GLN A 358 -2.21 43.42 30.33
N LEU A 359 -3.29 43.90 30.95
CA LEU A 359 -3.30 45.19 31.64
C LEU A 359 -2.43 45.13 32.90
N GLN A 360 -2.56 44.06 33.69
CA GLN A 360 -1.75 43.82 34.88
C GLN A 360 -0.26 43.68 34.54
N ASP A 361 0.08 42.93 33.48
CA ASP A 361 1.47 42.80 33.03
C ASP A 361 2.06 44.14 32.54
N LYS A 362 1.24 44.99 31.91
CA LYS A 362 1.65 46.32 31.45
C LYS A 362 1.85 47.29 32.63
N GLU A 363 1.04 47.19 33.68
CA GLU A 363 1.20 47.98 34.91
C GLU A 363 2.45 47.53 35.68
N MET A 364 2.68 46.23 35.82
CA MET A 364 3.87 45.69 36.49
C MET A 364 5.18 46.05 35.74
N ARG A 365 5.15 46.12 34.41
CA ARG A 365 6.30 46.60 33.61
C ARG A 365 6.58 48.09 33.84
N LYS A 366 5.55 48.93 33.87
CA LYS A 366 5.68 50.37 34.15
C LYS A 366 6.19 50.66 35.56
N ILE A 367 5.83 49.83 36.55
CA ILE A 367 6.34 49.97 37.92
C ILE A 367 7.83 49.64 37.97
N LYS A 368 8.26 48.55 37.31
CA LYS A 368 9.69 48.17 37.21
C LYS A 368 10.52 49.22 36.46
N GLU A 369 10.03 49.74 35.34
CA GLU A 369 10.70 50.81 34.59
C GLU A 369 10.87 52.09 35.45
N LYS A 370 9.87 52.45 36.26
CA LYS A 370 9.97 53.59 37.19
C LYS A 370 10.96 53.34 38.33
N GLU A 371 11.00 52.14 38.89
CA GLU A 371 11.97 51.75 39.92
C GLU A 371 13.41 51.79 39.39
N GLU A 372 13.63 51.38 38.14
CA GLU A 372 14.92 51.45 37.46
C GLU A 372 15.33 52.91 37.14
N GLU A 373 14.39 53.75 36.69
CA GLU A 373 14.63 55.19 36.47
C GLU A 373 14.91 55.97 37.76
N GLU A 374 14.25 55.63 38.87
CA GLU A 374 14.48 56.24 40.18
C GLU A 374 15.83 55.81 40.77
N ALA A 375 16.22 54.54 40.61
CA ALA A 375 17.54 54.04 40.97
C ALA A 375 18.66 54.75 40.17
N PHE A 376 18.43 55.01 38.88
CA PHE A 376 19.35 55.75 38.03
C PHE A 376 19.45 57.25 38.40
N ARG A 377 18.31 57.89 38.73
CA ARG A 377 18.28 59.29 39.23
C ARG A 377 19.01 59.44 40.56
N TYR A 378 18.85 58.50 41.49
CA TYR A 378 19.53 58.53 42.79
C TYR A 378 21.07 58.38 42.64
N GLN A 379 21.52 57.52 41.72
CA GLN A 379 22.96 57.35 41.42
C GLN A 379 23.58 58.57 40.71
N MET A 380 22.84 59.28 39.84
CA MET A 380 23.33 60.53 39.23
C MET A 380 23.38 61.69 40.23
N LEU A 381 22.37 61.85 41.09
CA LEU A 381 22.35 62.91 42.12
C LEU A 381 23.43 62.73 43.20
N ALA A 382 23.76 61.49 43.56
CA ALA A 382 24.85 61.18 44.49
C ALA A 382 26.24 61.52 43.93
N LYS A 383 26.43 61.41 42.60
CA LYS A 383 27.66 61.81 41.92
C LYS A 383 27.87 63.32 41.90
N PHE A 384 26.83 64.10 41.60
CA PHE A 384 26.92 65.56 41.58
C PHE A 384 27.09 66.17 42.99
N ALA A 385 26.47 65.58 44.03
CA ALA A 385 26.63 66.04 45.41
C ALA A 385 28.02 65.74 46.00
N ALA A 386 28.75 64.75 45.46
CA ALA A 386 30.12 64.45 45.85
C ALA A 386 31.13 65.46 45.25
N ASP A 387 30.83 65.99 44.07
CA ASP A 387 31.71 66.94 43.36
C ASP A 387 31.49 68.41 43.79
N ASP A 388 30.27 68.80 44.19
CA ASP A 388 29.99 70.18 44.66
C ASP A 388 30.56 70.50 46.07
N LYS A 389 30.95 69.49 46.85
CA LYS A 389 31.56 69.69 48.19
C LYS A 389 33.08 69.90 48.16
N LEU A 390 33.73 69.74 47.00
CA LEU A 390 35.18 69.81 46.85
C LEU A 390 35.67 70.99 46.01
N GLU A 391 34.85 72.04 45.85
CA GLU A 391 35.19 73.21 45.04
C GLU A 391 35.17 74.55 45.80
N GLN A 392 35.61 74.58 47.06
CA GLN A 392 35.70 75.86 47.79
C GLN A 392 37.00 76.23 48.50
N ILE A 393 38.10 75.45 48.45
CA ILE A 393 39.39 75.92 49.02
C ILE A 393 40.59 75.49 48.16
N GLY A 394 41.32 76.47 47.60
CA GLY A 394 42.71 76.28 47.15
C GLY A 394 43.06 76.87 45.78
N ALA A 395 43.05 78.20 45.64
CA ALA A 395 43.36 78.90 44.39
C ALA A 395 44.86 78.93 43.99
N GLN A 396 45.79 78.50 44.86
CA GLN A 396 47.23 78.57 44.56
C GLN A 396 47.88 77.20 44.25
N LYS A 397 47.30 76.08 44.72
CA LYS A 397 47.60 74.72 44.19
C LYS A 397 46.96 74.49 42.81
N ARG A 398 45.97 75.31 42.42
CA ARG A 398 45.29 75.24 41.11
C ARG A 398 46.23 75.45 39.94
N ARG A 399 47.20 76.38 39.97
CA ARG A 399 48.08 76.63 38.80
C ARG A 399 49.11 75.51 38.55
N MET A 400 49.75 74.99 39.60
CA MET A 400 50.71 73.87 39.47
C MET A 400 50.00 72.55 39.13
N LYS A 401 48.90 72.23 39.84
CA LYS A 401 48.08 71.07 39.48
C LYS A 401 47.38 71.24 38.14
N GLN A 402 47.01 72.44 37.68
CA GLN A 402 46.46 72.63 36.33
C GLN A 402 47.48 72.34 35.23
N GLN A 403 48.77 72.63 35.42
CA GLN A 403 49.79 72.23 34.44
C GLN A 403 50.07 70.73 34.48
N GLU A 404 50.09 70.10 35.66
CA GLU A 404 50.21 68.65 35.80
C GLU A 404 48.95 67.92 35.30
N HIS A 405 47.75 68.42 35.59
CA HIS A 405 46.48 67.95 35.06
C HIS A 405 46.36 68.24 33.57
N LYS A 406 46.88 69.35 33.05
CA LYS A 406 46.90 69.61 31.60
C LYS A 406 47.85 68.65 30.88
N ARG A 407 49.04 68.39 31.42
CA ARG A 407 49.96 67.36 30.90
C ARG A 407 49.41 65.94 31.08
N ALA A 408 48.72 65.65 32.18
CA ALA A 408 48.08 64.35 32.42
C ALA A 408 46.83 64.18 31.54
N VAL A 409 46.06 65.25 31.28
CA VAL A 409 44.93 65.26 30.36
C VAL A 409 45.42 65.18 28.91
N GLU A 410 46.50 65.85 28.53
CA GLU A 410 47.14 65.69 27.21
C GLU A 410 47.68 64.26 27.05
N LYS A 411 48.37 63.69 28.03
CA LYS A 411 48.76 62.27 28.02
C LYS A 411 47.55 61.34 27.96
N LEU A 412 46.46 61.60 28.70
CA LEU A 412 45.22 60.82 28.62
C LEU A 412 44.53 61.00 27.26
N ILE A 413 44.63 62.16 26.62
CA ILE A 413 44.10 62.42 25.27
C ILE A 413 44.94 61.68 24.23
N ASP A 414 46.27 61.70 24.36
CA ASP A 414 47.19 60.99 23.47
C ASP A 414 47.10 59.48 23.66
N GLU A 415 46.98 58.99 24.89
CA GLU A 415 46.67 57.58 25.20
C GLU A 415 45.28 57.18 24.69
N ARG A 416 44.29 58.08 24.74
CA ARG A 416 42.95 57.84 24.19
C ARG A 416 42.93 57.90 22.66
N ARG A 417 43.77 58.72 22.03
CA ARG A 417 43.98 58.75 20.57
C ARG A 417 44.71 57.50 20.11
N ALA A 418 45.78 57.10 20.80
CA ALA A 418 46.51 55.86 20.54
C ALA A 418 45.62 54.63 20.74
N LYS A 419 44.81 54.58 21.81
CA LYS A 419 43.80 53.52 22.01
C LYS A 419 42.76 53.49 20.90
N ARG A 420 42.22 54.64 20.48
CA ARG A 420 41.28 54.72 19.34
C ARG A 420 41.90 54.33 18.00
N GLU A 421 43.18 54.63 17.78
CA GLU A 421 43.89 54.23 16.56
C GLU A 421 44.18 52.72 16.56
N LEU A 422 44.56 52.15 17.71
CA LEU A 422 44.69 50.70 17.88
C LEU A 422 43.34 49.99 17.75
N GLU A 423 42.27 50.51 18.34
CA GLU A 423 40.90 50.01 18.20
C GLU A 423 40.44 50.09 16.74
N ARG A 424 40.68 51.21 16.04
CA ARG A 424 40.35 51.35 14.62
C ARG A 424 41.15 50.38 13.75
N GLN A 425 42.44 50.19 14.02
CA GLN A 425 43.26 49.22 13.28
C GLN A 425 42.83 47.78 13.58
N ALA A 426 42.44 47.48 14.81
CA ALA A 426 41.88 46.18 15.19
C ALA A 426 40.52 45.94 14.52
N GLU A 427 39.64 46.95 14.47
CA GLU A 427 38.37 46.88 13.76
C GLU A 427 38.55 46.69 12.25
N LEU A 428 39.51 47.39 11.64
CA LEU A 428 39.81 47.23 10.21
C LEU A 428 40.33 45.82 9.91
N LYS A 429 41.23 45.30 10.74
CA LYS A 429 41.72 43.92 10.64
C LYS A 429 40.61 42.90 10.85
N SER A 430 39.76 43.08 11.86
CA SER A 430 38.59 42.23 12.10
C SER A 430 37.64 42.22 10.90
N LYS A 431 37.39 43.38 10.29
CA LYS A 431 36.55 43.49 9.09
C LYS A 431 37.20 42.87 7.85
N GLU A 432 38.52 42.95 7.72
CA GLU A 432 39.26 42.26 6.65
C GLU A 432 39.19 40.74 6.83
N GLU A 433 39.42 40.25 8.05
CA GLU A 433 39.28 38.83 8.40
C GLU A 433 37.85 38.32 8.17
N GLU A 434 36.82 39.08 8.57
CA GLU A 434 35.42 38.76 8.29
C GLU A 434 35.15 38.66 6.79
N LYS A 435 35.64 39.61 5.99
CA LYS A 435 35.47 39.59 4.52
C LYS A 435 36.16 38.38 3.88
N GLU A 436 37.36 38.03 4.32
CA GLU A 436 38.06 36.85 3.81
C GLU A 436 37.34 35.55 4.20
N MET A 437 36.81 35.48 5.42
CA MET A 437 35.98 34.36 5.88
C MET A 437 34.66 34.26 5.11
N GLU A 438 34.02 35.38 4.80
CA GLU A 438 32.82 35.44 3.97
C GLU A 438 33.09 34.99 2.53
N LYS A 439 34.19 35.46 1.91
CA LYS A 439 34.61 34.99 0.57
C LYS A 439 34.88 33.50 0.56
N PHE A 440 35.60 32.99 1.56
CA PHE A 440 35.87 31.56 1.69
C PHE A 440 34.57 30.75 1.87
N ARG A 441 33.63 31.25 2.68
CA ARG A 441 32.31 30.66 2.82
C ARG A 441 31.53 30.66 1.50
N GLN A 442 31.56 31.75 0.75
CA GLN A 442 30.90 31.86 -0.56
C GLN A 442 31.50 30.88 -1.58
N GLN A 443 32.82 30.71 -1.61
CA GLN A 443 33.47 29.70 -2.46
C GLN A 443 33.01 28.28 -2.11
N ILE A 444 32.95 27.94 -0.82
CA ILE A 444 32.43 26.64 -0.39
C ILE A 444 30.96 26.46 -0.79
N ILE A 445 30.13 27.51 -0.65
CA ILE A 445 28.72 27.45 -1.07
C ILE A 445 28.61 27.18 -2.57
N GLU A 446 29.43 27.84 -3.40
CA GLU A 446 29.39 27.67 -4.84
C GLU A 446 29.89 26.28 -5.27
N ASP A 447 30.98 25.79 -4.66
CA ASP A 447 31.47 24.42 -4.87
C ASP A 447 30.39 23.38 -4.53
N GLU A 448 29.72 23.57 -3.40
CA GLU A 448 28.66 22.67 -2.93
C GLU A 448 27.40 22.78 -3.79
N ARG A 449 27.06 23.98 -4.28
CA ARG A 449 26.00 24.21 -5.26
C ARG A 449 26.28 23.40 -6.52
N GLN A 450 27.47 23.53 -7.09
CA GLN A 450 27.87 22.80 -8.30
C GLN A 450 27.85 21.29 -8.10
N LYS A 451 28.32 20.81 -6.95
CA LYS A 451 28.28 19.38 -6.61
C LYS A 451 26.86 18.85 -6.56
N LEU A 452 25.95 19.52 -5.84
CA LEU A 452 24.53 19.16 -5.79
C LEU A 452 23.90 19.15 -7.18
N LEU A 453 24.20 20.15 -8.01
CA LEU A 453 23.70 20.20 -9.38
C LEU A 453 24.22 19.03 -10.22
N ARG A 454 25.52 18.69 -10.18
CA ARG A 454 26.05 17.54 -10.93
C ARG A 454 25.38 16.22 -10.56
N GLU A 455 25.12 16.01 -9.27
CA GLU A 455 24.52 14.76 -8.77
C GLU A 455 23.04 14.61 -9.13
N HIS A 456 22.31 15.73 -9.22
CA HIS A 456 20.85 15.74 -9.35
C HIS A 456 20.34 16.20 -10.73
N ALA A 457 21.06 17.06 -11.45
CA ALA A 457 20.60 17.62 -12.72
C ALA A 457 20.41 16.53 -13.78
N SER A 458 21.35 15.60 -13.92
CA SER A 458 21.23 14.46 -14.85
C SER A 458 20.00 13.60 -14.57
N LYS A 459 19.67 13.37 -13.30
CA LYS A 459 18.51 12.58 -12.87
C LYS A 459 17.19 13.36 -13.00
N LEU A 460 17.24 14.68 -13.03
CA LEU A 460 16.05 15.55 -13.08
C LEU A 460 15.87 16.19 -14.46
N LEU A 461 16.51 15.65 -15.49
CA LEU A 461 16.31 16.05 -16.86
C LEU A 461 14.81 15.94 -17.20
N GLY A 462 14.22 17.01 -17.73
CA GLY A 462 12.76 17.11 -17.91
C GLY A 462 11.96 17.75 -16.78
N TYR A 463 12.48 17.74 -15.55
CA TYR A 463 11.76 18.18 -14.35
C TYR A 463 12.55 19.20 -13.52
N LEU A 464 13.65 19.72 -14.07
CA LEU A 464 14.49 20.69 -13.39
C LEU A 464 13.73 22.03 -13.19
N PRO A 465 13.67 22.59 -11.97
CA PRO A 465 12.95 23.83 -11.72
C PRO A 465 13.63 25.02 -12.41
N LYS A 466 12.81 25.98 -12.86
CA LYS A 466 13.31 27.23 -13.46
C LYS A 466 14.14 28.02 -12.43
N GLY A 467 15.25 28.63 -12.87
CA GLY A 467 16.14 29.45 -12.03
C GLY A 467 17.10 28.66 -11.12
N VAL A 468 17.28 27.36 -11.35
CA VAL A 468 18.30 26.55 -10.65
C VAL A 468 19.71 26.73 -11.26
N LEU A 469 19.78 26.99 -12.57
CA LEU A 469 20.99 27.42 -13.26
C LEU A 469 21.03 28.96 -13.25
N ARG A 470 22.11 29.56 -12.74
CA ARG A 470 22.27 31.01 -12.57
C ARG A 470 22.94 31.67 -13.78
N SER A 471 23.80 30.94 -14.49
CA SER A 471 24.58 31.46 -15.61
C SER A 471 24.80 30.38 -16.67
N GLU A 472 25.04 30.78 -17.92
CA GLU A 472 25.39 29.84 -19.00
C GLU A 472 26.67 29.05 -18.68
N ASN A 473 27.59 29.63 -17.91
CA ASN A 473 28.77 28.95 -17.37
C ASN A 473 28.40 27.72 -16.50
N ASP A 474 27.20 27.68 -15.89
CA ASP A 474 26.75 26.51 -15.14
C ASP A 474 26.54 25.32 -16.08
N LEU A 475 26.12 25.56 -17.34
CA LEU A 475 25.91 24.52 -18.36
C LEU A 475 27.22 23.86 -18.78
N ASP A 476 28.35 24.57 -18.63
CA ASP A 476 29.67 24.06 -19.02
C ASP A 476 30.17 22.91 -18.14
N PHE A 477 29.58 22.74 -16.96
CA PHE A 477 29.95 21.68 -16.03
C PHE A 477 29.17 20.37 -16.24
N PHE A 478 28.24 20.31 -17.21
CA PHE A 478 27.45 19.12 -17.52
C PHE A 478 27.81 18.52 -18.88
N ASP A 479 27.48 17.24 -19.03
CA ASP A 479 27.69 16.45 -20.25
C ASP A 479 26.96 17.05 -21.46
N ASN A 480 27.48 16.81 -22.66
CA ASN A 480 26.89 17.32 -23.91
C ASN A 480 25.44 16.86 -24.11
N ASP A 481 25.11 15.65 -23.66
CA ASP A 481 23.74 15.10 -23.73
C ASP A 481 22.77 15.94 -22.90
N PHE A 482 23.15 16.32 -21.67
CA PHE A 482 22.36 17.20 -20.81
C PHE A 482 22.12 18.57 -21.47
N ARG A 483 23.15 19.16 -22.09
CA ARG A 483 23.03 20.46 -22.76
C ARG A 483 22.06 20.41 -23.93
N THR A 484 22.13 19.35 -24.75
CA THR A 484 21.25 19.22 -25.91
C THR A 484 19.79 19.01 -25.52
N GLU A 485 19.51 18.20 -24.50
CA GLU A 485 18.13 17.96 -24.04
C GLU A 485 17.55 19.17 -23.28
N TYR A 486 18.36 19.84 -22.46
CA TYR A 486 17.95 21.07 -21.78
C TYR A 486 17.62 22.19 -22.78
N ALA A 487 18.44 22.35 -23.82
CA ALA A 487 18.19 23.33 -24.88
C ALA A 487 16.93 23.01 -25.69
N ARG A 488 16.68 21.74 -26.01
CA ARG A 488 15.45 21.30 -26.72
C ARG A 488 14.17 21.60 -25.95
N GLN A 489 14.20 21.50 -24.61
CA GLN A 489 13.02 21.74 -23.78
C GLN A 489 12.78 23.20 -23.42
N ASN A 490 13.82 24.04 -23.39
CA ASN A 490 13.68 25.48 -23.17
C ASN A 490 13.18 26.25 -24.41
N VAL A 491 12.97 25.56 -25.54
CA VAL A 491 12.21 26.13 -26.67
C VAL A 491 10.74 26.15 -26.26
N ASP A 492 10.28 27.34 -25.86
CA ASP A 492 8.90 27.60 -25.52
C ASP A 492 7.99 27.33 -26.73
N PRO A 493 7.03 26.38 -26.66
CA PRO A 493 6.11 26.10 -27.77
C PRO A 493 5.18 27.27 -28.11
N PHE A 494 5.16 28.33 -27.28
CA PHE A 494 4.27 29.48 -27.40
C PHE A 494 5.00 30.81 -27.71
N ALA A 495 6.30 30.78 -28.04
CA ALA A 495 7.04 32.01 -28.36
C ALA A 495 6.85 32.52 -29.81
N SER A 496 5.92 31.95 -30.59
CA SER A 496 5.61 32.42 -31.94
C SER A 496 4.10 32.62 -32.12
N GLU A 497 3.55 33.65 -31.50
CA GLU A 497 2.30 34.27 -31.94
C GLU A 497 2.28 35.73 -31.43
N ASP A 498 3.25 36.52 -31.89
CA ASP A 498 3.12 37.97 -31.92
C ASP A 498 2.03 38.31 -32.94
N PHE A 499 0.81 38.52 -32.45
CA PHE A 499 -0.26 39.17 -33.19
C PHE A 499 0.19 40.57 -33.61
N SER A 500 0.42 40.75 -34.91
CA SER A 500 0.46 42.06 -35.57
C SER A 500 -0.96 42.58 -35.84
#